data_AF-A0A5Q4BSI2-F1
#
_entry.id   AF-A0A5Q4BSI2-F1
#
_cell.length_a   1.000
_cell.length_b   1.000
_cell.length_c   1.000
_cell.angle_alpha   90.00
_cell.angle_beta   90.00
_cell.angle_gamma   90.00
#
_symmetry.space_group_name_H-M   'P 1'
#
loop_
_entity.id
_entity.type
_entity.pdbx_description
1 polymer ?
#
loop_
_entity_poly.entity_id
_entity_poly.type
_entity_poly.pdbx_seq_one_letter_code
_entity_poly.pdbx_strand_id
1 'polypeptide(L)'
;MRSQTTALALAGLHLGAVLGAGPVRPVIRADTNRDGILTEADDADKGLWTPDRGAIFPPQRRRHAHGRCANTDLRGNPLSNHELAVCHDASGHLLLEPSLVAPLTTLPVDVADDAFAYVYATPDAAADRVRLFVNDYPDRAGETAACARASALGIDGREFVTDASALDGVVRVHFDLYANNTALSDAVELKAAPVFTHHHLQRVDELVTVAANESDPVQLAFVEGLDRAHRDAGLAAPLYPFNQSSDIWAQDFFEPAYASMPGPDGGVAAVRIMRLPLIFLGASLEGSER
;
A
#
# COMPACT_ATOMS: atom_id res chain seq x y z
N MET A 1 30.24 -69.98 52.93
CA MET A 1 29.47 -69.88 51.67
C MET A 1 29.26 -68.41 51.35
N ARG A 2 29.29 -68.08 50.06
CA ARG A 2 29.48 -66.72 49.50
C ARG A 2 28.40 -65.71 49.90
N SER A 3 28.89 -64.49 50.10
CA SER A 3 28.24 -63.17 50.03
C SER A 3 27.07 -63.06 49.04
N GLN A 4 25.99 -62.38 49.44
CA GLN A 4 25.22 -61.49 48.55
C GLN A 4 24.69 -60.30 49.35
N THR A 5 25.36 -59.16 49.21
CA THR A 5 24.88 -57.83 49.63
C THR A 5 23.97 -57.31 48.52
N THR A 6 22.67 -57.15 48.80
CA THR A 6 21.69 -56.60 47.86
C THR A 6 21.85 -55.08 47.82
N ALA A 7 22.36 -54.53 46.73
CA ALA A 7 22.40 -53.09 46.50
C ALA A 7 21.04 -52.62 45.95
N LEU A 8 20.31 -51.81 46.72
CA LEU A 8 19.20 -51.02 46.21
C LEU A 8 19.77 -49.85 45.41
N ALA A 9 19.59 -49.85 44.10
CA ALA A 9 19.85 -48.68 43.26
C ALA A 9 18.64 -47.73 43.38
N LEU A 10 18.82 -46.62 44.10
CA LEU A 10 17.94 -45.47 44.00
C LEU A 10 18.21 -44.83 42.63
N ALA A 11 17.32 -45.06 41.66
CA ALA A 11 17.29 -44.27 40.44
C ALA A 11 16.79 -42.87 40.82
N GLY A 12 17.73 -41.93 40.98
CA GLY A 12 17.40 -40.52 41.11
C GLY A 12 16.68 -40.05 39.86
N LEU A 13 15.40 -39.71 39.99
CA LEU A 13 14.67 -38.98 38.97
C LEU A 13 15.31 -37.59 38.90
N HIS A 14 16.24 -37.41 37.97
CA HIS A 14 16.64 -36.08 37.55
C HIS A 14 15.42 -35.47 36.83
N LEU A 15 14.61 -34.71 37.57
CA LEU A 15 13.82 -33.64 36.96
C LEU A 15 14.83 -32.64 36.42
N GLY A 16 15.31 -32.90 35.19
CA GLY A 16 15.90 -31.86 34.39
C GLY A 16 14.86 -30.77 34.27
N ALA A 17 15.12 -29.61 34.83
CA ALA A 17 14.41 -28.40 34.46
C ALA A 17 14.66 -28.23 32.95
N VAL A 18 13.68 -28.62 32.14
CA VAL A 18 13.56 -28.06 30.80
C VAL A 18 13.39 -26.57 31.07
N LEU A 19 14.44 -25.79 30.81
CA LEU A 19 14.28 -24.38 30.54
C LEU A 19 13.35 -24.33 29.33
N GLY A 20 12.05 -24.28 29.60
CA GLY A 20 11.06 -24.05 28.57
C GLY A 20 11.46 -22.75 27.90
N ALA A 21 11.75 -22.81 26.60
CA ALA A 21 11.57 -21.65 25.77
C ALA A 21 10.20 -21.08 26.15
N GLY A 22 10.15 -19.80 26.54
CA GLY A 22 8.88 -19.15 26.88
C GLY A 22 7.87 -19.37 25.76
N PRO A 23 6.56 -19.21 26.02
CA PRO A 23 5.54 -19.41 24.99
C PRO A 23 5.93 -18.61 23.75
N VAL A 24 6.21 -19.35 22.67
CA VAL A 24 6.62 -18.81 21.38
C VAL A 24 5.48 -17.93 20.91
N ARG A 25 5.69 -16.62 20.72
CA ARG A 25 4.61 -15.69 20.35
C ARG A 25 4.77 -15.29 18.89
N PRO A 26 3.74 -15.45 18.04
CA PRO A 26 3.77 -14.86 16.70
C PRO A 26 3.91 -13.34 16.83
N VAL A 27 4.66 -12.72 15.93
CA VAL A 27 4.81 -11.27 15.90
C VAL A 27 4.58 -10.80 14.48
N ILE A 28 3.66 -9.85 14.31
CA ILE A 28 3.47 -9.10 13.05
C ILE A 28 3.75 -7.62 13.30
N ARG A 29 4.52 -7.00 12.42
CA ARG A 29 4.98 -5.61 12.55
C ARG A 29 4.61 -4.78 11.33
N ALA A 30 4.32 -3.51 11.57
CA ALA A 30 4.16 -2.45 10.58
C ALA A 30 4.88 -1.20 11.09
N ASP A 31 5.15 -0.22 10.23
CA ASP A 31 5.74 1.08 10.61
C ASP A 31 4.74 1.93 11.40
N THR A 32 4.62 1.68 12.71
CA THR A 32 3.64 2.34 13.59
C THR A 32 4.15 3.67 14.14
N ASN A 33 5.47 3.85 14.24
CA ASN A 33 6.08 5.11 14.66
C ASN A 33 6.27 6.09 13.49
N ARG A 34 6.03 5.64 12.25
CA ARG A 34 5.99 6.44 11.01
C ARG A 34 7.33 7.03 10.63
N ASP A 35 8.41 6.30 10.90
CA ASP A 35 9.78 6.69 10.52
C ASP A 35 10.26 6.01 9.22
N GLY A 36 9.45 5.14 8.63
CA GLY A 36 9.76 4.42 7.41
C GLY A 36 10.61 3.16 7.61
N ILE A 37 10.91 2.76 8.84
CA ILE A 37 11.83 1.66 9.17
C ILE A 37 11.18 0.71 10.18
N LEU A 38 10.96 -0.55 9.77
CA LEU A 38 10.38 -1.56 10.67
C LEU A 38 11.39 -2.01 11.73
N THR A 39 11.13 -1.69 12.99
CA THR A 39 11.99 -2.06 14.14
C THR A 39 11.18 -2.52 15.35
N GLU A 40 11.82 -3.05 16.40
CA GLU A 40 11.11 -3.40 17.65
C GLU A 40 10.38 -2.21 18.29
N ALA A 41 10.78 -0.97 17.97
CA ALA A 41 10.07 0.22 18.44
C ALA A 41 8.61 0.27 17.96
N ASP A 42 8.28 -0.47 16.89
CA ASP A 42 6.93 -0.58 16.36
C ASP A 42 6.01 -1.51 17.15
N ASP A 43 6.54 -2.36 18.04
CA ASP A 43 5.71 -3.34 18.72
C ASP A 43 4.84 -2.74 19.84
N ALA A 44 5.20 -1.54 20.33
CA ALA A 44 4.41 -0.85 21.34
C ALA A 44 3.05 -0.41 20.78
N ASP A 45 1.96 -0.73 21.48
CA ASP A 45 0.58 -0.30 21.21
C ASP A 45 0.08 -0.52 19.77
N LYS A 46 0.74 -1.37 18.98
CA LYS A 46 0.45 -1.58 17.55
C LYS A 46 -0.95 -2.09 17.23
N GLY A 47 -1.66 -2.62 18.23
CA GLY A 47 -3.04 -3.07 18.10
C GLY A 47 -4.08 -1.94 18.06
N LEU A 48 -3.66 -0.68 18.24
CA LEU A 48 -4.54 0.50 18.25
C LEU A 48 -3.94 1.60 17.37
N TRP A 49 -4.73 2.08 16.41
CA TRP A 49 -4.37 3.24 15.60
C TRP A 49 -4.83 4.54 16.27
N THR A 50 -3.94 5.53 16.31
CA THR A 50 -4.18 6.87 16.83
C THR A 50 -3.64 7.93 15.86
N PRO A 51 -4.05 9.20 15.99
CA PRO A 51 -3.48 10.28 15.20
C PRO A 51 -1.95 10.38 15.31
N ASP A 52 -1.35 10.00 16.45
CA ASP A 52 0.09 10.11 16.70
C ASP A 52 0.88 8.83 16.42
N ARG A 53 0.22 7.66 16.39
CA ARG A 53 0.85 6.35 16.25
C ARG A 53 -0.05 5.35 15.52
N GLY A 54 0.54 4.50 14.70
CA GLY A 54 -0.14 3.47 13.93
C GLY A 54 0.20 3.61 12.45
N ALA A 55 0.34 2.46 11.79
CA ALA A 55 0.82 2.42 10.41
C ALA A 55 -0.24 2.93 9.43
N ILE A 56 0.22 3.32 8.24
CA ILE A 56 -0.62 3.90 7.18
C ILE A 56 -0.38 3.12 5.90
N PHE A 57 -1.44 2.84 5.14
CA PHE A 57 -1.32 2.21 3.83
C PHE A 57 -2.05 3.02 2.75
N PRO A 58 -1.47 3.15 1.54
CA PRO A 58 -2.06 3.98 0.51
C PRO A 58 -3.06 3.21 -0.36
N PRO A 59 -4.03 3.93 -0.98
CA PRO A 59 -4.84 3.38 -2.06
C PRO A 59 -4.03 3.32 -3.37
N GLN A 60 -3.96 2.13 -3.99
CA GLN A 60 -3.19 1.88 -5.22
C GLN A 60 -4.08 2.02 -6.46
N ARG A 61 -4.63 3.23 -6.65
CA ARG A 61 -5.53 3.60 -7.74
C ARG A 61 -4.82 4.24 -8.94
N ARG A 62 -3.49 4.09 -9.06
CA ARG A 62 -2.76 4.50 -10.27
C ARG A 62 -3.22 3.69 -11.47
N ARG A 63 -3.44 4.36 -12.60
CA ARG A 63 -4.05 3.75 -13.79
C ARG A 63 -3.05 3.03 -14.69
N HIS A 64 -1.79 3.45 -14.69
CA HIS A 64 -0.92 3.19 -15.84
C HIS A 64 0.48 2.75 -15.48
N ALA A 65 0.70 2.15 -14.30
CA ALA A 65 1.98 1.48 -14.10
C ALA A 65 2.23 0.51 -15.27
N HIS A 66 3.34 0.72 -15.97
CA HIS A 66 3.76 -0.07 -17.13
C HIS A 66 2.82 -0.02 -18.35
N GLY A 67 1.99 1.04 -18.50
CA GLY A 67 1.17 1.28 -19.71
C GLY A 67 0.05 0.26 -19.95
N ARG A 68 -0.38 -0.45 -18.91
CA ARG A 68 -1.30 -1.60 -19.00
C ARG A 68 -2.75 -1.24 -19.39
N CYS A 69 -3.24 -0.08 -18.99
CA CYS A 69 -4.65 0.24 -19.13
C CYS A 69 -4.95 0.90 -20.47
N ALA A 70 -5.72 0.25 -21.35
CA ALA A 70 -6.10 0.84 -22.64
C ALA A 70 -6.93 2.12 -22.46
N ASN A 71 -6.83 3.06 -23.39
CA ASN A 71 -7.71 4.24 -23.45
C ASN A 71 -8.83 4.08 -24.48
N THR A 72 -8.78 3.01 -25.27
CA THR A 72 -9.76 2.70 -26.32
C THR A 72 -10.19 1.24 -26.24
N ASP A 73 -11.38 0.93 -26.76
CA ASP A 73 -11.84 -0.43 -26.97
C ASP A 73 -11.08 -1.13 -28.12
N LEU A 74 -11.39 -2.40 -28.39
CA LEU A 74 -10.79 -3.18 -29.48
C LEU A 74 -11.14 -2.67 -30.88
N ARG A 75 -12.09 -1.74 -30.99
CA ARG A 75 -12.50 -1.08 -32.24
C ARG A 75 -11.87 0.31 -32.39
N GLY A 76 -11.08 0.76 -31.42
CA GLY A 76 -10.43 2.07 -31.40
C GLY A 76 -11.32 3.20 -30.88
N ASN A 77 -12.52 2.92 -30.36
CA ASN A 77 -13.36 3.96 -29.76
C ASN A 77 -12.84 4.32 -28.36
N PRO A 78 -12.87 5.60 -27.94
CA PRO A 78 -12.51 5.99 -26.59
C PRO A 78 -13.35 5.26 -25.54
N LEU A 79 -12.70 4.78 -24.48
CA LEU A 79 -13.41 4.20 -23.33
C LEU A 79 -14.18 5.28 -22.57
N SER A 80 -15.34 4.91 -22.04
CA SER A 80 -16.10 5.76 -21.14
C SER A 80 -15.35 6.00 -19.82
N ASN A 81 -15.72 7.08 -19.14
CA ASN A 81 -15.28 7.38 -17.79
C ASN A 81 -15.38 6.16 -16.86
N HIS A 82 -16.51 5.45 -16.84
CA HIS A 82 -16.65 4.26 -16.00
C HIS A 82 -15.64 3.16 -16.36
N GLU A 83 -15.42 2.88 -17.64
CA GLU A 83 -14.46 1.87 -18.10
C GLU A 83 -13.01 2.26 -17.80
N LEU A 84 -12.68 3.55 -17.93
CA LEU A 84 -11.37 4.07 -17.55
C LEU A 84 -11.10 3.87 -16.05
N ALA A 85 -12.12 3.99 -15.19
CA ALA A 85 -12.01 3.91 -13.73
C ALA A 85 -11.74 2.50 -13.20
N VAL A 86 -12.15 1.47 -13.96
CA VAL A 86 -12.05 0.06 -13.55
C VAL A 86 -10.61 -0.45 -13.64
N CYS A 87 -9.80 0.10 -14.54
CA CYS A 87 -8.43 -0.34 -14.72
C CYS A 87 -7.48 0.52 -13.88
N HIS A 88 -6.89 -0.09 -12.85
CA HIS A 88 -5.87 0.54 -11.99
C HIS A 88 -4.98 -0.54 -11.35
N ASP A 89 -3.89 -0.16 -10.70
CA ASP A 89 -2.88 -1.10 -10.19
C ASP A 89 -3.39 -2.02 -9.09
N ALA A 90 -4.46 -1.59 -8.43
CA ALA A 90 -5.22 -2.40 -7.49
C ALA A 90 -6.46 -3.12 -8.02
N SER A 91 -6.70 -3.13 -9.34
CA SER A 91 -7.87 -3.81 -9.92
C SER A 91 -7.67 -5.34 -10.03
N GLY A 92 -6.42 -5.82 -9.96
CA GLY A 92 -6.06 -7.24 -10.03
C GLY A 92 -5.44 -7.79 -8.74
N HIS A 93 -4.72 -8.91 -8.87
CA HIS A 93 -4.02 -9.58 -7.76
C HIS A 93 -2.50 -9.42 -7.78
N LEU A 94 -1.95 -8.81 -8.84
CA LEU A 94 -0.51 -8.59 -8.96
C LEU A 94 -0.11 -7.29 -8.24
N LEU A 95 1.04 -7.33 -7.57
CA LEU A 95 1.70 -6.15 -7.02
C LEU A 95 2.51 -5.49 -8.14
N LEU A 96 1.96 -4.41 -8.73
CA LEU A 96 2.57 -3.72 -9.87
C LEU A 96 3.49 -2.56 -9.49
N GLU A 97 3.29 -2.00 -8.29
CA GLU A 97 4.09 -0.89 -7.77
C GLU A 97 4.54 -1.19 -6.33
N PRO A 98 5.59 -2.02 -6.16
CA PRO A 98 6.09 -2.40 -4.84
C PRO A 98 6.59 -1.22 -4.00
N SER A 99 7.00 -0.11 -4.62
CA SER A 99 7.49 1.06 -3.85
C SER A 99 6.38 1.80 -3.09
N LEU A 100 5.11 1.54 -3.43
CA LEU A 100 3.94 2.18 -2.84
C LEU A 100 3.11 1.20 -1.99
N VAL A 101 3.65 0.03 -1.63
CA VAL A 101 2.99 -0.91 -0.70
C VAL A 101 3.46 -0.64 0.73
N ALA A 102 2.55 -0.62 1.70
CA ALA A 102 2.94 -0.45 3.09
C ALA A 102 3.60 -1.74 3.61
N PRO A 103 4.84 -1.69 4.11
CA PRO A 103 5.58 -2.87 4.53
C PRO A 103 4.99 -3.47 5.82
N LEU A 104 4.92 -4.80 5.83
CA LEU A 104 4.57 -5.63 6.97
C LEU A 104 5.66 -6.70 7.15
N THR A 105 5.89 -7.18 8.36
CA THR A 105 6.81 -8.30 8.57
C THR A 105 6.31 -9.24 9.65
N THR A 106 6.47 -10.54 9.44
CA THR A 106 6.33 -11.55 10.49
C THR A 106 7.72 -11.91 11.03
N LEU A 107 7.86 -12.12 12.34
CA LEU A 107 9.11 -12.65 12.89
C LEU A 107 9.15 -14.18 12.78
N PRO A 108 10.34 -14.80 12.68
CA PRO A 108 10.47 -16.24 12.72
C PRO A 108 9.98 -16.76 14.08
N VAL A 109 9.33 -17.91 14.04
CA VAL A 109 8.74 -18.57 15.20
C VAL A 109 9.17 -20.03 15.12
N ASP A 110 9.87 -20.52 16.15
CA ASP A 110 10.28 -21.93 16.21
C ASP A 110 9.05 -22.80 16.51
N VAL A 111 8.63 -23.59 15.53
CA VAL A 111 7.43 -24.42 15.59
C VAL A 111 7.72 -25.85 15.13
N ALA A 112 6.84 -26.78 15.51
CA ALA A 112 6.85 -28.14 14.98
C ALA A 112 6.43 -28.15 13.50
N ASP A 113 6.81 -29.20 12.77
CA ASP A 113 6.58 -29.33 11.32
C ASP A 113 5.08 -29.35 10.92
N ASP A 114 4.18 -29.61 11.87
CA ASP A 114 2.73 -29.63 11.67
C ASP A 114 2.03 -28.31 11.98
N ALA A 115 2.78 -27.27 12.37
CA ALA A 115 2.24 -25.96 12.62
C ALA A 115 1.81 -25.25 11.33
N PHE A 116 0.75 -24.46 11.41
CA PHE A 116 0.28 -23.61 10.32
C PHE A 116 -0.13 -22.25 10.84
N ALA A 117 -0.17 -21.26 9.94
CA ALA A 117 -0.55 -19.91 10.30
C ALA A 117 -1.45 -19.25 9.24
N TYR A 118 -2.24 -18.28 9.71
CA TYR A 118 -3.05 -17.41 8.86
C TYR A 118 -2.63 -15.97 9.05
N VAL A 119 -2.56 -15.25 7.93
CA VAL A 119 -2.45 -13.79 7.91
C VAL A 119 -3.65 -13.23 7.17
N TYR A 120 -4.45 -12.40 7.83
CA TYR A 120 -5.70 -11.88 7.27
C TYR A 120 -6.05 -10.51 7.84
N ALA A 121 -6.92 -9.77 7.14
CA ALA A 121 -7.36 -8.44 7.50
C ALA A 121 -8.79 -8.45 8.04
N THR A 122 -9.08 -7.58 9.00
CA THR A 122 -10.42 -7.30 9.53
C THR A 122 -10.69 -5.79 9.52
N PRO A 123 -11.97 -5.35 9.49
CA PRO A 123 -13.21 -6.16 9.47
C PRO A 123 -13.38 -6.94 8.15
N ASP A 124 -14.38 -7.83 8.06
CA ASP A 124 -14.66 -8.61 6.83
C ASP A 124 -14.80 -7.72 5.59
N ALA A 125 -15.32 -6.49 5.78
CA ALA A 125 -15.40 -5.47 4.73
C ALA A 125 -14.03 -5.10 4.13
N ALA A 126 -12.92 -5.36 4.81
CA ALA A 126 -11.58 -5.15 4.30
C ALA A 126 -11.18 -6.17 3.22
N ALA A 127 -11.77 -7.37 3.20
CA ALA A 127 -11.34 -8.46 2.29
C ALA A 127 -11.39 -8.06 0.80
N ASP A 128 -12.38 -7.25 0.40
CA ASP A 128 -12.53 -6.75 -0.97
C ASP A 128 -11.89 -5.37 -1.19
N ARG A 129 -11.31 -4.77 -0.13
CA ARG A 129 -10.82 -3.38 -0.12
C ARG A 129 -9.33 -3.25 0.12
N VAL A 130 -8.70 -4.28 0.68
CA VAL A 130 -7.26 -4.34 0.85
C VAL A 130 -6.69 -5.56 0.17
N ARG A 131 -5.39 -5.52 -0.11
CA ARG A 131 -4.64 -6.69 -0.57
C ARG A 131 -3.47 -6.91 0.36
N LEU A 132 -3.27 -8.17 0.73
CA LEU A 132 -2.09 -8.63 1.45
C LEU A 132 -1.22 -9.39 0.47
N PHE A 133 0.05 -9.05 0.43
CA PHE A 133 1.06 -9.68 -0.42
C PHE A 133 2.08 -10.38 0.45
N VAL A 134 2.47 -11.57 0.05
CA VAL A 134 3.65 -12.25 0.57
C VAL A 134 4.79 -11.96 -0.38
N ASN A 135 5.83 -11.29 0.12
CA ASN A 135 7.03 -10.97 -0.63
C ASN A 135 8.16 -11.93 -0.23
N ASP A 136 7.91 -13.24 -0.38
CA ASP A 136 8.91 -14.26 -0.05
C ASP A 136 10.02 -14.33 -1.12
N TYR A 137 9.76 -13.81 -2.33
CA TYR A 137 10.72 -13.79 -3.45
C TYR A 137 10.42 -12.61 -4.40
N PRO A 138 11.22 -11.53 -4.42
CA PRO A 138 11.03 -10.45 -5.39
C PRO A 138 11.13 -10.93 -6.85
N ASP A 139 11.83 -12.04 -7.10
CA ASP A 139 11.96 -12.69 -8.41
C ASP A 139 10.77 -13.60 -8.77
N ARG A 140 9.83 -13.83 -7.85
CA ARG A 140 8.63 -14.67 -8.05
C ARG A 140 7.37 -14.00 -7.49
N ALA A 141 7.16 -12.74 -7.89
CA ALA A 141 5.90 -12.05 -7.63
C ALA A 141 4.71 -12.87 -8.17
N GLY A 142 3.94 -13.52 -7.29
CA GLY A 142 2.76 -14.33 -7.67
C GLY A 142 2.53 -15.61 -6.90
N GLU A 143 3.44 -16.06 -6.02
CA GLU A 143 3.25 -17.27 -5.21
C GLU A 143 2.83 -16.92 -3.76
N THR A 144 1.65 -17.38 -3.31
CA THR A 144 1.26 -17.37 -1.90
C THR A 144 1.92 -18.55 -1.18
N ALA A 145 2.95 -18.29 -0.38
CA ALA A 145 3.59 -19.30 0.45
C ALA A 145 2.92 -19.42 1.83
N ALA A 146 2.94 -20.62 2.40
CA ALA A 146 2.57 -20.86 3.79
C ALA A 146 3.68 -20.32 4.71
N CYS A 147 3.31 -19.40 5.61
CA CYS A 147 4.25 -18.63 6.42
C CYS A 147 4.64 -19.40 7.68
N ALA A 148 5.68 -20.25 7.58
CA ALA A 148 6.36 -20.87 8.73
C ALA A 148 7.76 -20.26 8.99
N ARG A 149 8.13 -19.21 8.24
CA ARG A 149 9.38 -18.45 8.35
C ARG A 149 9.05 -16.96 8.38
N ALA A 150 9.99 -16.12 8.81
CA ALA A 150 9.84 -14.67 8.64
C ALA A 150 9.57 -14.35 7.19
N SER A 151 8.46 -13.67 6.93
CA SER A 151 8.05 -13.24 5.60
C SER A 151 7.97 -11.73 5.58
N ALA A 152 8.59 -11.14 4.55
CA ALA A 152 8.27 -9.79 4.16
C ALA A 152 6.85 -9.81 3.57
N LEU A 153 5.99 -8.94 4.07
CA LEU A 153 4.61 -8.80 3.66
C LEU A 153 4.38 -7.37 3.16
N GLY A 154 3.31 -7.16 2.42
CA GLY A 154 2.87 -5.83 2.02
C GLY A 154 1.36 -5.69 2.09
N ILE A 155 0.87 -4.50 2.40
CA ILE A 155 -0.55 -4.16 2.30
C ILE A 155 -0.79 -2.91 1.45
N ASP A 156 -1.83 -2.95 0.63
CA ASP A 156 -2.37 -1.77 -0.04
C ASP A 156 -3.90 -1.74 -0.07
N GLY A 157 -4.45 -0.57 -0.41
CA GLY A 157 -5.87 -0.37 -0.63
C GLY A 157 -6.28 -0.51 -2.09
N ARG A 158 -7.36 -1.23 -2.36
CA ARG A 158 -8.03 -1.31 -3.67
C ARG A 158 -8.84 -0.06 -3.99
N GLU A 159 -9.33 0.63 -2.97
CA GLU A 159 -10.20 1.77 -3.14
C GLU A 159 -9.97 2.87 -2.11
N PHE A 160 -10.51 4.04 -2.42
CA PHE A 160 -10.60 5.14 -1.47
C PHE A 160 -11.69 4.84 -0.44
N VAL A 161 -11.53 5.37 0.76
CA VAL A 161 -12.59 5.39 1.77
C VAL A 161 -13.66 6.39 1.31
N THR A 162 -14.76 5.89 0.75
CA THR A 162 -15.90 6.70 0.26
C THR A 162 -17.12 6.63 1.18
N ASP A 163 -17.25 5.53 1.93
CA ASP A 163 -18.33 5.30 2.89
C ASP A 163 -17.75 4.78 4.21
N ALA A 164 -17.61 5.68 5.18
CA ALA A 164 -17.09 5.35 6.50
C ALA A 164 -18.01 4.41 7.31
N SER A 165 -19.28 4.25 6.91
CA SER A 165 -20.18 3.28 7.54
C SER A 165 -19.90 1.85 7.08
N ALA A 166 -19.33 1.68 5.89
CA ALA A 166 -18.88 0.40 5.37
C ALA A 166 -17.45 0.05 5.81
N LEU A 167 -16.53 1.01 5.72
CA LEU A 167 -15.16 0.91 6.22
C LEU A 167 -14.61 2.32 6.46
N ASP A 168 -14.23 2.64 7.69
CA ASP A 168 -13.68 3.96 8.07
C ASP A 168 -12.18 4.13 7.75
N GLY A 169 -11.62 3.16 7.03
CA GLY A 169 -10.22 3.07 6.65
C GLY A 169 -9.35 2.34 7.66
N VAL A 170 -9.84 2.00 8.85
CA VAL A 170 -9.08 1.23 9.83
C VAL A 170 -9.14 -0.25 9.49
N VAL A 171 -7.97 -0.87 9.38
CA VAL A 171 -7.81 -2.29 9.08
C VAL A 171 -6.84 -2.90 10.09
N ARG A 172 -7.24 -4.00 10.71
CA ARG A 172 -6.37 -4.79 11.59
C ARG A 172 -5.93 -6.05 10.86
N VAL A 173 -4.63 -6.22 10.71
CA VAL A 173 -4.01 -7.41 10.16
C VAL A 173 -3.62 -8.33 11.31
N HIS A 174 -4.13 -9.56 11.27
CA HIS A 174 -3.89 -10.60 12.26
C HIS A 174 -2.86 -11.58 11.75
N PHE A 175 -2.06 -12.12 12.65
CA PHE A 175 -1.16 -13.25 12.44
C PHE A 175 -1.48 -14.31 13.50
N ASP A 176 -2.24 -15.32 13.08
CA ASP A 176 -2.68 -16.43 13.93
C ASP A 176 -1.85 -17.68 13.65
N LEU A 177 -1.23 -18.23 14.68
CA LEU A 177 -0.39 -19.42 14.65
C LEU A 177 -1.06 -20.56 15.40
N TYR A 178 -1.14 -21.72 14.75
CA TYR A 178 -1.69 -22.95 15.31
C TYR A 178 -0.58 -24.00 15.40
N ALA A 179 -0.22 -24.39 16.62
CA ALA A 179 0.82 -25.39 16.89
C ALA A 179 0.48 -26.19 18.16
N ASN A 180 0.67 -27.51 18.15
CA ASN A 180 0.47 -28.37 19.32
C ASN A 180 -0.90 -28.16 20.02
N ASN A 181 -2.00 -28.10 19.25
CA ASN A 181 -3.36 -27.80 19.73
C ASN A 181 -3.50 -26.44 20.47
N THR A 182 -2.54 -25.54 20.31
CA THR A 182 -2.56 -24.19 20.86
C THR A 182 -2.70 -23.19 19.72
N ALA A 183 -3.53 -22.17 19.92
CA ALA A 183 -3.64 -21.02 19.04
C ALA A 183 -3.03 -19.80 19.73
N LEU A 184 -2.17 -19.09 19.00
CA LEU A 184 -1.48 -17.88 19.44
C LEU A 184 -1.67 -16.81 18.37
N SER A 185 -1.80 -15.56 18.78
CA SER A 185 -2.13 -14.48 17.86
C SER A 185 -1.35 -13.21 18.17
N ASP A 186 -1.10 -12.43 17.13
CA ASP A 186 -0.66 -11.05 17.22
C ASP A 186 -1.31 -10.25 16.11
N ALA A 187 -1.44 -8.93 16.30
CA ALA A 187 -2.12 -8.09 15.33
C ALA A 187 -1.52 -6.69 15.30
N VAL A 188 -1.65 -6.05 14.15
CA VAL A 188 -1.28 -4.66 13.94
C VAL A 188 -2.41 -3.92 13.24
N GLU A 189 -2.71 -2.72 13.70
CA GLU A 189 -3.74 -1.85 13.13
C GLU A 189 -3.10 -0.78 12.23
N LEU A 190 -3.68 -0.63 11.04
CA LEU A 190 -3.28 0.35 10.06
C LEU A 190 -4.49 1.17 9.62
N LYS A 191 -4.22 2.36 9.06
CA LYS A 191 -5.26 3.21 8.48
C LYS A 191 -4.99 3.54 7.02
N ALA A 192 -6.02 3.48 6.20
CA ALA A 192 -5.97 3.91 4.82
C ALA A 192 -5.60 5.40 4.74
N ALA A 193 -4.63 5.75 3.91
CA ALA A 193 -4.24 7.13 3.70
C ALA A 193 -5.39 7.93 3.07
N PRO A 194 -5.82 9.06 3.67
CA PRO A 194 -6.82 9.92 3.06
C PRO A 194 -6.27 10.60 1.81
N VAL A 195 -7.18 11.03 0.94
CA VAL A 195 -6.85 11.81 -0.25
C VAL A 195 -6.90 13.30 0.10
N PHE A 196 -5.79 14.00 -0.11
CA PHE A 196 -5.68 15.44 0.06
C PHE A 196 -5.56 16.13 -1.29
N THR A 197 -6.21 17.28 -1.45
CA THR A 197 -5.96 18.19 -2.56
C THR A 197 -4.80 19.11 -2.25
N HIS A 198 -4.18 19.65 -3.30
CA HIS A 198 -3.11 20.62 -3.15
C HIS A 198 -3.67 22.02 -2.86
N HIS A 199 -3.01 22.79 -1.99
CA HIS A 199 -3.33 24.20 -1.79
C HIS A 199 -2.36 25.10 -2.57
N HIS A 200 -2.80 26.30 -2.95
CA HIS A 200 -2.04 27.21 -3.83
C HIS A 200 -0.72 27.76 -3.25
N LEU A 201 -0.39 27.46 -1.99
CA LEU A 201 0.91 27.82 -1.39
C LEU A 201 1.93 26.68 -1.46
N GLN A 202 1.53 25.50 -1.93
CA GLN A 202 2.46 24.42 -2.20
C GLN A 202 3.28 24.74 -3.46
N ARG A 203 4.48 24.17 -3.52
CA ARG A 203 5.32 24.28 -4.71
C ARG A 203 4.57 23.70 -5.91
N VAL A 204 4.57 24.45 -7.01
CA VAL A 204 4.06 23.97 -8.30
C VAL A 204 5.08 23.00 -8.88
N ASP A 205 4.63 21.78 -9.18
CA ASP A 205 5.47 20.76 -9.84
C ASP A 205 5.25 20.75 -11.37
N GLU A 206 4.00 20.88 -11.82
CA GLU A 206 3.60 20.83 -13.24
C GLU A 206 2.45 21.81 -13.51
N LEU A 207 2.43 22.40 -14.70
CA LEU A 207 1.32 23.22 -15.18
C LEU A 207 0.60 22.51 -16.32
N VAL A 208 -0.73 22.51 -16.25
CA VAL A 208 -1.59 21.85 -17.23
C VAL A 208 -2.55 22.86 -17.85
N THR A 209 -2.70 22.81 -19.17
CA THR A 209 -3.64 23.64 -19.92
C THR A 209 -4.30 22.84 -21.04
N VAL A 210 -5.43 23.32 -21.55
CA VAL A 210 -6.01 22.81 -22.80
C VAL A 210 -5.13 23.32 -23.96
N ALA A 211 -4.83 22.43 -24.89
CA ALA A 211 -4.06 22.75 -26.09
C ALA A 211 -4.76 23.80 -26.96
N ALA A 212 -3.97 24.61 -27.64
CA ALA A 212 -4.45 25.63 -28.56
C ALA A 212 -3.86 25.40 -29.96
N ASN A 213 -4.50 25.98 -30.98
CA ASN A 213 -3.95 26.03 -32.33
C ASN A 213 -4.35 27.35 -33.01
N GLU A 214 -3.87 27.58 -34.23
CA GLU A 214 -4.09 28.83 -34.99
C GLU A 214 -5.58 29.13 -35.28
N SER A 215 -6.47 28.13 -35.17
CA SER A 215 -7.91 28.35 -35.33
C SER A 215 -8.58 28.97 -34.09
N ASP A 216 -7.90 28.97 -32.94
CA ASP A 216 -8.29 29.70 -31.72
C ASP A 216 -7.15 30.64 -31.27
N PRO A 217 -7.04 31.83 -31.89
CA PRO A 217 -5.95 32.75 -31.64
C PRO A 217 -5.93 33.31 -30.21
N VAL A 218 -7.08 33.35 -29.52
CA VAL A 218 -7.17 33.85 -28.14
C VAL A 218 -6.60 32.83 -27.17
N GLN A 219 -7.00 31.57 -27.30
CA GLN A 219 -6.45 30.49 -26.49
C GLN A 219 -4.97 30.26 -26.79
N LEU A 220 -4.55 30.39 -28.05
CA LEU A 220 -3.14 30.29 -28.43
C LEU A 220 -2.29 31.36 -27.75
N ALA A 221 -2.73 32.62 -27.78
CA ALA A 221 -2.04 33.72 -27.10
C ALA A 221 -1.96 33.49 -25.57
N PHE A 222 -3.00 32.92 -24.97
CA PHE A 222 -3.00 32.53 -23.55
C PHE A 222 -1.96 31.44 -23.26
N VAL A 223 -1.96 30.33 -24.02
CA VAL A 223 -1.04 29.20 -23.82
C VAL A 223 0.42 29.65 -23.99
N GLU A 224 0.73 30.48 -24.99
CA GLU A 224 2.07 31.05 -25.15
C GLU A 224 2.47 31.98 -24.01
N GLY A 225 1.52 32.75 -23.47
CA GLY A 225 1.72 33.58 -22.29
C GLY A 225 2.01 32.77 -21.04
N LEU A 226 1.24 31.68 -20.86
CA LEU A 226 1.42 30.75 -19.76
C LEU A 226 2.76 30.03 -19.84
N ASP A 227 3.19 29.57 -21.02
CA ASP A 227 4.50 28.94 -21.22
C ASP A 227 5.67 29.90 -20.93
N ARG A 228 5.54 31.18 -21.29
CA ARG A 228 6.53 32.20 -20.90
C ARG A 228 6.60 32.34 -19.39
N ALA A 229 5.46 32.51 -18.71
CA ALA A 229 5.42 32.64 -17.26
C ALA A 229 5.95 31.38 -16.56
N HIS A 230 5.63 30.20 -17.09
CA HIS A 230 6.16 28.91 -16.67
C HIS A 230 7.70 28.87 -16.69
N ARG A 231 8.30 29.29 -17.82
CA ARG A 231 9.76 29.36 -17.97
C ARG A 231 10.40 30.43 -17.08
N ASP A 232 9.78 31.59 -16.96
CA ASP A 232 10.24 32.68 -16.10
C ASP A 232 10.21 32.29 -14.62
N ALA A 233 9.25 31.45 -14.22
CA ALA A 233 9.16 30.86 -12.89
C ALA A 233 10.18 29.74 -12.63
N GLY A 234 10.93 29.30 -13.66
CA GLY A 234 11.95 28.26 -13.52
C GLY A 234 11.39 26.87 -13.21
N LEU A 235 10.15 26.59 -13.63
CA LEU A 235 9.53 25.28 -13.44
C LEU A 235 10.22 24.23 -14.33
N ALA A 236 10.51 23.06 -13.74
CA ALA A 236 11.34 22.03 -14.38
C ALA A 236 10.55 21.13 -15.33
N ALA A 237 9.32 20.76 -14.97
CA ALA A 237 8.45 19.97 -15.84
C ALA A 237 7.91 20.86 -16.96
N PRO A 238 7.83 20.41 -18.22
CA PRO A 238 7.27 21.22 -19.30
C PRO A 238 5.79 21.54 -19.05
N LEU A 239 5.30 22.65 -19.60
CA LEU A 239 3.87 22.91 -19.70
C LEU A 239 3.20 21.73 -20.42
N TYR A 240 2.12 21.17 -19.86
CA TYR A 240 1.37 20.06 -20.43
C TYR A 240 0.10 20.56 -21.13
N PRO A 241 0.10 20.72 -22.47
CA PRO A 241 -1.10 21.01 -23.24
C PRO A 241 -1.84 19.71 -23.57
N PHE A 242 -3.02 19.49 -22.99
CA PHE A 242 -3.83 18.32 -23.35
C PHE A 242 -4.82 18.66 -24.47
N ASN A 243 -4.94 17.77 -25.46
CA ASN A 243 -5.71 17.98 -26.69
C ASN A 243 -6.99 17.14 -26.77
N GLN A 244 -7.51 16.71 -25.63
CA GLN A 244 -8.67 15.80 -25.55
C GLN A 244 -10.02 16.52 -25.43
N SER A 245 -10.03 17.85 -25.43
CA SER A 245 -11.24 18.66 -25.35
C SER A 245 -11.07 19.97 -26.12
N SER A 246 -12.18 20.50 -26.66
CA SER A 246 -12.28 21.88 -27.15
C SER A 246 -12.76 22.85 -26.07
N ASP A 247 -13.13 22.34 -24.89
CA ASP A 247 -13.46 23.15 -23.73
C ASP A 247 -12.17 23.67 -23.11
N ILE A 248 -12.06 24.99 -23.01
CA ILE A 248 -10.88 25.70 -22.51
C ILE A 248 -10.75 25.63 -20.97
N TRP A 249 -11.80 25.20 -20.26
CA TRP A 249 -11.81 25.14 -18.80
C TRP A 249 -11.08 23.90 -18.27
N ALA A 250 -9.74 23.89 -18.39
CA ALA A 250 -8.88 22.80 -17.89
C ALA A 250 -9.20 22.38 -16.45
N GLN A 251 -9.54 23.34 -15.60
CA GLN A 251 -9.89 23.15 -14.19
C GLN A 251 -11.14 22.28 -13.98
N ASP A 252 -12.08 22.28 -14.91
CA ASP A 252 -13.32 21.50 -14.80
C ASP A 252 -13.10 20.01 -15.17
N PHE A 253 -11.93 19.69 -15.73
CA PHE A 253 -11.58 18.31 -16.09
C PHE A 253 -10.99 17.54 -14.94
N PHE A 254 -10.06 18.10 -14.15
CA PHE A 254 -9.40 17.35 -13.09
C PHE A 254 -8.92 18.25 -11.94
N GLU A 255 -8.86 17.64 -10.75
CA GLU A 255 -8.33 18.19 -9.52
C GLU A 255 -7.15 17.31 -9.08
N PRO A 256 -5.91 17.83 -9.09
CA PRO A 256 -4.75 17.11 -8.57
C PRO A 256 -4.86 16.86 -7.07
N ALA A 257 -4.56 15.64 -6.67
CA ALA A 257 -4.62 15.18 -5.29
C ALA A 257 -3.52 14.15 -5.03
N TYR A 258 -3.34 13.80 -3.76
CA TYR A 258 -2.39 12.78 -3.35
C TYR A 258 -2.87 12.02 -2.11
N ALA A 259 -2.35 10.82 -1.95
CA ALA A 259 -2.38 10.05 -0.70
C ALA A 259 -0.95 9.59 -0.42
N SER A 260 -0.52 9.62 0.84
CA SER A 260 0.86 9.30 1.19
C SER A 260 0.98 8.47 2.46
N MET A 261 2.09 7.77 2.57
CA MET A 261 2.56 7.07 3.76
C MET A 261 4.03 7.43 4.00
N PRO A 262 4.56 7.18 5.21
CA PRO A 262 6.01 7.16 5.42
C PRO A 262 6.69 6.23 4.41
N GLY A 263 7.72 6.73 3.74
CA GLY A 263 8.58 5.97 2.85
C GLY A 263 9.87 5.55 3.56
N PRO A 264 10.70 4.69 2.93
CA PRO A 264 11.99 4.28 3.48
C PRO A 264 12.85 5.48 3.92
N ASP A 265 13.62 5.29 4.98
CA ASP A 265 14.57 6.27 5.54
C ASP A 265 13.92 7.62 5.92
N GLY A 266 12.67 7.61 6.39
CA GLY A 266 11.92 8.81 6.77
C GLY A 266 11.42 9.65 5.60
N GLY A 267 11.49 9.12 4.38
CA GLY A 267 10.95 9.75 3.18
C GLY A 267 9.42 9.76 3.14
N VAL A 268 8.85 10.17 2.00
CA VAL A 268 7.42 10.12 1.75
C VAL A 268 7.16 9.31 0.49
N ALA A 269 6.38 8.23 0.64
CA ALA A 269 5.84 7.50 -0.49
C ALA A 269 4.44 8.05 -0.80
N ALA A 270 4.25 8.60 -2.01
CA ALA A 270 3.01 9.27 -2.38
C ALA A 270 2.43 8.76 -3.71
N VAL A 271 1.12 8.52 -3.69
CA VAL A 271 0.32 8.26 -4.87
C VAL A 271 -0.27 9.59 -5.33
N ARG A 272 0.06 10.02 -6.54
CA ARG A 272 -0.61 11.16 -7.21
C ARG A 272 -1.91 10.66 -7.84
N ILE A 273 -2.97 11.44 -7.67
CA ILE A 273 -4.34 11.12 -8.08
C ILE A 273 -4.88 12.34 -8.80
N MET A 274 -5.34 12.21 -10.05
CA MET A 274 -6.18 13.25 -10.65
C MET A 274 -7.64 12.87 -10.45
N ARG A 275 -8.48 13.78 -9.98
CA ARG A 275 -9.91 13.55 -9.72
C ARG A 275 -10.74 14.39 -10.67
N LEU A 276 -11.65 13.83 -11.49
CA LEU A 276 -12.56 14.70 -12.25
C LEU A 276 -13.61 15.35 -11.33
N PRO A 277 -13.81 16.68 -11.35
CA PRO A 277 -14.80 17.35 -10.51
C PRO A 277 -16.24 16.95 -10.84
N LEU A 278 -16.49 16.43 -12.06
CA LEU A 278 -17.82 15.97 -12.49
C LEU A 278 -18.06 14.46 -12.29
N ILE A 279 -17.02 13.61 -12.15
CA ILE A 279 -17.10 12.16 -11.89
C ILE A 279 -15.79 11.67 -11.23
N PHE A 280 -15.85 10.97 -10.09
CA PHE A 280 -14.66 10.37 -9.46
C PHE A 280 -13.91 9.43 -10.41
N LEU A 281 -12.75 9.86 -10.90
CA LEU A 281 -11.95 9.11 -11.85
C LEU A 281 -10.48 9.49 -11.72
N GLY A 282 -9.65 8.49 -11.37
CA GLY A 282 -8.20 8.57 -11.36
C GLY A 282 -7.66 8.70 -12.78
N ALA A 283 -7.46 9.92 -13.27
CA ALA A 283 -6.62 10.13 -14.45
C ALA A 283 -5.15 10.19 -14.01
N SER A 284 -4.24 9.67 -14.84
CA SER A 284 -2.80 9.82 -14.68
C SER A 284 -2.33 10.74 -15.80
N LEU A 285 -1.77 11.91 -15.46
CA LEU A 285 -1.02 12.72 -16.40
C LEU A 285 0.44 12.28 -16.27
N GLU A 286 0.94 11.51 -17.23
CA GLU A 286 2.39 11.41 -17.45
C GLU A 286 2.67 11.53 -18.94
N GLY A 287 3.56 12.46 -19.27
CA GLY A 287 4.10 12.69 -20.58
C GLY A 287 5.04 11.57 -21.01
N SER A 288 5.05 11.32 -22.31
CA SER A 288 5.97 10.44 -23.02
C SER A 288 7.42 10.70 -22.63
N GLU A 289 8.03 9.82 -21.84
CA GLU A 289 9.48 9.61 -21.93
C GLU A 289 9.78 9.01 -23.31
N ARG A 290 10.57 9.75 -24.10
CA ARG A 290 11.45 9.20 -25.12
C ARG A 290 12.87 9.38 -24.65
#